data_AF-A0A2V9SNQ1-F1
#
_entry.id   AF-A0A2V9SNQ1-F1
#
_cell.length_a   1.000
_cell.length_b   1.000
_cell.length_c   1.000
_cell.angle_alpha   90.00
_cell.angle_beta   90.00
_cell.angle_gamma   90.00
#
_symmetry.space_group_name_H-M   'P 1'
#
loop_
_entity.id
_entity.type
_entity.pdbx_description
1 polymer ?
#
loop_
_entity_poly.entity_id
_entity_poly.type
_entity_poly.pdbx_seq_one_letter_code
_entity_poly.pdbx_strand_id
1 'polypeptide(L)'
;MLDIALQKTRAEAFRNMHRGRLLLLPNAWDVASARIIEESGFGAIATTSAGVAFTLGYPDGQRISRQEMLASVERIAAAVQVPVTADVEAGYGNRPEDTALTARG
;
A
#
# COMPACT_ATOMS: atom_id res chain seq x y z
N MET A 1 6.88 -16.20 5.92
CA MET A 1 7.30 -16.36 4.52
C MET A 1 6.14 -15.88 3.65
N LEU A 2 6.38 -14.92 2.75
CA LEU A 2 5.33 -14.37 1.89
C LEU A 2 4.75 -15.50 1.01
N ASP A 3 3.44 -15.68 1.03
CA ASP A 3 2.77 -16.61 0.11
C ASP A 3 2.68 -15.95 -1.27
N ILE A 4 3.65 -16.27 -2.13
CA ILE A 4 3.76 -15.73 -3.48
C ILE A 4 2.53 -16.10 -4.33
N ALA A 5 1.94 -17.28 -4.11
CA ALA A 5 0.75 -17.69 -4.84
C ALA A 5 -0.45 -16.82 -4.45
N LEU A 6 -0.66 -16.60 -3.14
CA LEU A 6 -1.70 -15.70 -2.65
C LEU A 6 -1.48 -14.27 -3.16
N GLN A 7 -0.25 -13.75 -3.12
CA GLN A 7 0.07 -12.41 -3.61
C GLN A 7 -0.26 -12.26 -5.11
N LYS A 8 0.05 -13.28 -5.92
CA LYS A 8 -0.31 -13.30 -7.35
C LYS A 8 -1.83 -13.27 -7.55
N THR A 9 -2.58 -14.06 -6.79
CA THR A 9 -4.05 -14.06 -6.85
C THR A 9 -4.62 -12.68 -6.47
N ARG A 10 -4.10 -12.03 -5.43
CA ARG A 10 -4.51 -10.68 -5.04
C ARG A 10 -4.23 -9.65 -6.14
N ALA A 11 -3.05 -9.71 -6.78
CA ALA A 11 -2.69 -8.83 -7.88
C ALA A 11 -3.61 -9.02 -9.11
N GLU A 12 -3.96 -10.26 -9.45
CA GLU A 12 -4.90 -10.56 -10.53
C GLU A 12 -6.33 -10.08 -10.22
N ALA A 13 -6.79 -10.27 -8.97
CA ALA A 13 -8.07 -9.76 -8.51
C ALA A 13 -8.14 -8.22 -8.63
N PHE A 14 -7.12 -7.51 -8.14
CA PHE A 14 -7.04 -6.05 -8.25
C PHE A 14 -7.01 -5.58 -9.71
N ARG A 15 -6.24 -6.26 -10.58
CA ARG A 15 -6.23 -5.97 -12.03
C ARG A 15 -7.60 -6.11 -12.66
N ASN A 16 -8.38 -7.13 -12.27
CA ASN A 16 -9.72 -7.34 -12.80
C ASN A 16 -10.72 -6.27 -12.31
N MET A 17 -10.55 -5.70 -11.12
CA MET A 17 -11.40 -4.61 -10.62
C MET A 17 -11.36 -3.37 -11.54
N HIS A 18 -10.25 -3.12 -12.24
CA HIS A 18 -10.12 -1.99 -13.18
C HIS A 18 -10.89 -2.16 -14.49
N ARG A 19 -11.36 -3.37 -14.79
CA ARG A 19 -12.07 -3.69 -16.04
C ARG A 19 -13.58 -3.53 -15.91
N GLY A 20 -14.08 -3.31 -14.69
CA GLY A 20 -15.49 -3.23 -14.39
C GLY A 20 -16.00 -1.80 -14.29
N ARG A 21 -16.96 -1.61 -13.38
CA ARG A 21 -17.43 -0.29 -12.94
C ARG A 21 -16.34 0.50 -12.21
N LEU A 22 -16.57 1.80 -12.01
CA LEU A 22 -15.69 2.68 -11.24
C LEU A 22 -15.22 2.00 -9.95
N LEU A 23 -13.90 1.87 -9.80
CA LEU A 23 -13.27 1.33 -8.61
C LEU A 23 -13.12 2.44 -7.57
N LEU A 24 -13.86 2.34 -6.46
CA LEU A 24 -13.60 3.15 -5.28
C LEU A 24 -12.43 2.52 -4.51
N LEU A 25 -11.38 3.30 -4.29
CA LEU A 25 -10.14 2.87 -3.64
C LEU A 25 -9.81 3.81 -2.46
N PRO A 26 -10.35 3.54 -1.26
CA PRO A 26 -10.07 4.35 -0.08
C PRO A 26 -8.62 4.21 0.38
N ASN A 27 -8.11 5.26 1.02
CA ASN A 27 -6.73 5.34 1.46
C ASN A 27 -6.62 5.09 2.97
N ALA A 28 -5.77 4.16 3.38
CA ALA A 28 -5.42 3.84 4.75
C ALA A 28 -4.03 4.41 5.11
N TRP A 29 -3.83 4.73 6.38
CA TRP A 29 -2.55 5.24 6.91
C TRP A 29 -2.03 4.42 8.09
N ASP A 30 -2.82 3.48 8.60
CA ASP A 30 -2.45 2.53 9.64
C ASP A 30 -3.30 1.25 9.56
N VAL A 31 -3.05 0.29 10.45
CA VAL A 31 -3.79 -0.98 10.51
C VAL A 31 -5.27 -0.78 10.85
N ALA A 32 -5.58 0.18 11.72
CA ALA A 32 -6.95 0.41 12.18
C ALA A 32 -7.84 0.93 11.04
N SER A 33 -7.38 1.96 10.33
CA SER A 33 -8.04 2.52 9.15
C SER A 33 -8.21 1.47 8.05
N ALA A 34 -7.19 0.65 7.79
CA ALA A 34 -7.27 -0.43 6.80
C ALA A 34 -8.37 -1.45 7.13
N ARG A 35 -8.46 -1.89 8.39
CA ARG A 35 -9.51 -2.81 8.83
C ARG A 35 -10.90 -2.20 8.75
N ILE A 36 -11.04 -0.94 9.16
CA ILE A 36 -12.32 -0.23 9.04
C ILE A 36 -12.77 -0.14 7.58
N ILE A 37 -11.85 0.13 6.65
CA ILE A 37 -12.14 0.15 5.21
C ILE A 37 -12.56 -1.25 4.72
N GLU A 38 -11.84 -2.30 5.10
CA GLU A 38 -12.20 -3.68 4.74
C GLU A 38 -13.57 -4.09 5.29
N GLU A 39 -13.83 -3.83 6.58
CA GLU A 39 -15.10 -4.13 7.25
C GLU A 39 -16.28 -3.33 6.67
N SER A 40 -16.00 -2.17 6.07
CA SER A 40 -16.98 -1.37 5.32
C SER A 40 -17.33 -1.96 3.94
N GLY A 41 -16.70 -3.07 3.55
CA GLY A 41 -17.01 -3.82 2.34
C GLY A 41 -16.24 -3.38 1.09
N PHE A 42 -15.17 -2.59 1.23
CA PHE A 42 -14.33 -2.22 0.09
C PHE A 42 -13.46 -3.40 -0.35
N GLY A 43 -13.45 -3.67 -1.67
CA GLY A 43 -12.75 -4.83 -2.23
C GLY A 43 -11.23 -4.64 -2.39
N ALA A 44 -10.69 -3.43 -2.16
CA ALA A 44 -9.27 -3.11 -2.21
C ALA A 44 -8.99 -1.84 -1.41
N ILE A 45 -7.73 -1.67 -0.98
CA ILE A 45 -7.25 -0.54 -0.17
C ILE A 45 -6.03 0.07 -0.84
N ALA A 46 -5.89 1.39 -0.82
CA ALA A 46 -4.62 2.07 -1.07
C ALA A 46 -3.99 2.52 0.24
N THR A 47 -2.68 2.61 0.32
CA THR A 47 -2.03 3.44 1.34
C THR A 47 -1.92 4.88 0.84
N THR A 48 -1.76 5.83 1.76
CA THR A 48 -1.40 7.22 1.45
C THR A 48 -0.04 7.56 2.07
N SER A 49 0.92 8.05 1.27
CA SER A 49 2.25 8.40 1.75
C SER A 49 2.20 9.48 2.83
N ALA A 50 1.44 10.54 2.59
CA ALA A 50 1.22 11.65 3.52
C ALA A 50 0.63 11.17 4.86
N GLY A 51 -0.42 10.36 4.82
CA GLY A 51 -1.06 9.85 6.05
C GLY A 51 -0.11 8.98 6.87
N VAL A 52 0.65 8.09 6.23
CA VAL A 52 1.67 7.29 6.91
C VAL A 52 2.78 8.17 7.48
N ALA A 53 3.28 9.15 6.72
CA ALA A 53 4.31 10.07 7.20
C ALA A 53 3.86 10.86 8.44
N PHE A 54 2.65 11.42 8.41
CA PHE A 54 2.11 12.22 9.51
C PHE A 54 1.94 11.41 10.80
N THR A 55 1.47 10.16 10.72
CA THR A 55 1.32 9.31 11.92
C THR A 55 2.66 8.97 12.57
N LEU A 56 3.75 8.98 11.81
CA LEU A 56 5.11 8.72 12.28
C LEU A 56 5.90 10.00 12.59
N GLY A 57 5.26 11.17 12.53
CA GLY A 57 5.88 12.46 12.88
C GLY A 57 6.74 13.07 11.77
N TYR A 58 6.64 12.57 10.53
CA TYR A 58 7.31 13.14 9.38
C TYR A 58 6.38 14.07 8.59
N PRO A 59 6.89 15.14 7.98
CA PRO A 59 6.17 15.83 6.92
C PRO A 59 6.07 14.94 5.67
N ASP A 60 5.12 15.27 4.80
CA ASP A 60 4.94 14.61 3.50
C ASP A 60 6.12 14.89 2.53
N GLY A 61 6.20 14.13 1.44
CA GLY A 61 7.18 14.33 0.37
C GLY A 61 8.50 13.59 0.58
N GLN A 62 8.44 12.27 0.79
CA GLN A 62 9.60 11.38 0.98
C GLN A 62 10.57 11.78 2.12
N ARG A 63 10.06 12.43 3.17
CA ARG A 63 10.88 12.81 4.35
C ARG A 63 11.01 11.66 5.34
N ILE A 64 10.03 10.75 5.36
CA ILE A 64 10.11 9.42 5.96
C ILE A 64 11.08 8.53 5.17
N SER A 65 11.78 7.62 5.84
CA SER A 65 12.68 6.69 5.15
C SER A 65 11.90 5.63 4.35
N ARG A 66 12.51 5.11 3.27
CA ARG A 66 11.97 3.95 2.51
C ARG A 66 11.62 2.79 3.44
N GLN A 67 12.49 2.49 4.40
CA GLN A 67 12.33 1.37 5.32
C GLN A 67 11.09 1.54 6.20
N GLU A 68 10.86 2.74 6.74
CA GLU A 68 9.70 3.01 7.59
C GLU A 68 8.38 3.04 6.80
N MET A 69 8.41 3.55 5.57
CA MET A 69 7.24 3.48 4.68
C MET A 69 6.89 2.03 4.37
N LEU A 70 7.85 1.23 3.88
CA LEU A 70 7.60 -0.17 3.52
C LEU A 70 7.19 -1.02 4.73
N ALA A 71 7.76 -0.76 5.91
CA ALA A 71 7.33 -1.42 7.14
C ALA A 71 5.87 -1.08 7.51
N SER A 72 5.40 0.13 7.20
CA SER A 72 4.00 0.52 7.43
C SER A 72 3.07 -0.16 6.43
N VAL A 73 3.46 -0.20 5.15
CA VAL A 73 2.75 -0.94 4.09
C VAL A 73 2.66 -2.43 4.43
N GLU A 74 3.75 -3.06 4.88
CA GLU A 74 3.79 -4.47 5.28
C GLU A 74 2.79 -4.76 6.40
N ARG A 75 2.77 -3.93 7.46
CA ARG A 75 1.83 -4.09 8.58
C ARG A 75 0.37 -3.97 8.11
N ILE A 76 0.08 -3.01 7.22
CA ILE A 76 -1.26 -2.82 6.66
C ILE A 76 -1.66 -4.04 5.82
N ALA A 77 -0.81 -4.47 4.89
CA ALA A 77 -1.08 -5.58 3.99
C ALA A 77 -1.24 -6.93 4.72
N ALA A 78 -0.53 -7.12 5.83
CA ALA A 78 -0.66 -8.30 6.69
C ALA A 78 -1.94 -8.31 7.53
N ALA A 79 -2.57 -7.15 7.75
CA ALA A 79 -3.72 -7.01 8.64
C ALA A 79 -5.09 -7.20 7.96
N VAL A 80 -5.11 -7.28 6.62
CA VAL A 80 -6.32 -7.37 5.79
C VAL A 80 -6.26 -8.53 4.79
N GLN A 81 -7.42 -8.94 4.30
CA GLN A 81 -7.58 -10.02 3.31
C GLN A 81 -7.68 -9.51 1.87
N VAL A 82 -8.12 -8.27 1.68
CA VAL A 82 -8.24 -7.61 0.37
C VAL A 82 -6.87 -7.16 -0.19
N PRO A 83 -6.74 -6.95 -1.52
CA PRO A 83 -5.53 -6.36 -2.11
C PRO A 83 -5.23 -4.96 -1.57
N VAL A 84 -3.94 -4.68 -1.36
CA VAL A 84 -3.43 -3.39 -0.93
C VAL A 84 -2.50 -2.83 -2.00
N THR A 85 -2.73 -1.58 -2.43
CA THR A 85 -1.76 -0.82 -3.23
C THR A 85 -0.94 0.09 -2.35
N ALA A 86 0.36 0.17 -2.63
CA ALA A 86 1.28 1.01 -1.89
C ALA A 86 1.55 2.32 -2.65
N ASP A 87 1.26 3.44 -2.00
CA ASP A 87 1.82 4.73 -2.37
C ASP A 87 3.26 4.82 -1.86
N VAL A 88 4.21 4.79 -2.80
CA VAL A 88 5.67 4.81 -2.53
C VAL A 88 6.34 6.04 -3.14
N GLU A 89 5.56 7.11 -3.36
CA GLU A 89 6.06 8.40 -3.84
C GLU A 89 6.84 8.26 -5.17
N ALA A 90 8.01 8.90 -5.30
CA ALA A 90 8.90 8.77 -6.44
C ALA A 90 9.83 7.53 -6.37
N GLY A 91 9.62 6.64 -5.40
CA GLY A 91 10.40 5.41 -5.23
C GLY A 91 11.64 5.56 -4.34
N TYR A 92 11.72 6.61 -3.52
CA TYR A 92 12.78 6.81 -2.50
C TYR A 92 14.22 6.82 -3.04
N GLY A 93 14.40 7.44 -4.20
CA GLY A 93 15.71 7.76 -4.78
C GLY A 93 15.56 8.44 -6.12
N ASN A 94 16.69 8.80 -6.74
CA ASN A 94 16.71 9.58 -7.98
C ASN A 94 17.08 8.73 -9.20
N ARG A 95 17.37 7.45 -9.00
CA ARG A 95 17.75 6.54 -10.08
C ARG A 95 16.70 5.44 -10.26
N PRO A 96 16.55 4.90 -11.48
CA PRO A 96 15.65 3.77 -11.73
C PRO A 96 15.92 2.56 -10.83
N GLU A 97 17.17 2.33 -10.41
CA GLU A 97 17.50 1.23 -9.50
C GLU A 97 16.93 1.42 -8.10
N ASP A 98 16.76 2.66 -7.65
CA ASP A 98 16.15 2.98 -6.36
C ASP A 98 14.65 2.65 -6.38
N THR A 99 13.96 3.06 -7.45
CA THR A 99 12.56 2.71 -7.69
C THR A 99 12.37 1.20 -7.81
N ALA A 100 13.25 0.51 -8.53
CA ALA A 100 13.21 -0.93 -8.67
C ALA A 100 13.46 -1.64 -7.32
N LEU A 101 14.31 -1.09 -6.46
CA LEU A 101 14.53 -1.60 -5.12
C LEU A 101 13.29 -1.42 -4.24
N THR A 102 12.65 -0.26 -4.29
CA THR A 102 11.39 0.01 -3.59
C THR A 102 10.26 -0.92 -4.05
N ALA A 103 10.14 -1.17 -5.36
CA ALA A 103 9.10 -2.06 -5.90
C ALA A 103 9.29 -3.55 -5.60
N ARG A 104 10.49 -3.96 -5.15
CA ARG A 104 10.77 -5.35 -4.71
C ARG A 104 10.49 -5.58 -3.23
N GLY A 105 10.34 -4.49 -2.46
CA GLY A 105 10.08 -4.53 -1.02
C GLY A 105 8.62 -4.78 -0.67
#